data_AF-A0AAW6SY45-F1
#
_entry.id   AF-A0AAW6SY45-F1
#
_cell.length_a   1.000
_cell.length_b   1.000
_cell.length_c   1.000
_cell.angle_alpha   90.00
_cell.angle_beta   90.00
_cell.angle_gamma   90.00
#
_symmetry.space_group_name_H-M   'P 1'
#
loop_
_entity.id
_entity.type
_entity.pdbx_description
1 polymer ?
#
loop_
_entity_poly.entity_id
_entity_poly.type
_entity_poly.pdbx_seq_one_letter_code
_entity_poly.pdbx_strand_id
1 'polypeptide(L)'
;MKIGLIGDSLTEGRPGVSFYKILKVKYPNEIFIYLGKPGETVKSLYNRLSKTTLDTDFDLIFLWIGVNDVYSKLLKVQAQPVSNNREEFKDYYKRIIEWIKAYSKKVIVVTPALVGEKMDSPSNMEIKELAKMIDLIASSYMDISVLDMQQIFSKHLANLACSDYISTNVMTIMKDALFVKKIPRIDKLSKERGLYFTLDGVHMNSKGAEIVADAYSSVIDLIVSNQTIAVQ
;
A
#
# COMPACT_ATOMS: atom_id res chain seq x y z
N MET A 1 -1.59 13.41 16.77
CA MET A 1 -0.49 13.18 15.82
C MET A 1 -0.84 13.66 14.43
N LYS A 2 0.17 14.06 13.66
CA LYS A 2 0.08 14.31 12.22
C LYS A 2 0.67 13.11 11.47
N ILE A 3 -0.17 12.41 10.72
CA ILE A 3 0.13 11.12 10.07
C ILE A 3 0.11 11.28 8.56
N GLY A 4 1.24 11.02 7.89
CA GLY A 4 1.36 11.02 6.44
C GLY A 4 1.11 9.63 5.85
N LEU A 5 0.22 9.52 4.86
CA LEU A 5 -0.03 8.29 4.10
C LEU A 5 0.46 8.47 2.67
N ILE A 6 1.66 7.96 2.36
CA ILE A 6 2.29 8.08 1.04
C ILE A 6 2.18 6.75 0.30
N GLY A 7 1.74 6.78 -0.96
CA GLY A 7 1.67 5.58 -1.78
C GLY A 7 0.98 5.75 -3.12
N ASP A 8 0.37 4.67 -3.57
CA ASP A 8 -0.25 4.56 -4.90
C ASP A 8 -1.79 4.53 -4.85
N SER A 9 -2.44 3.75 -5.73
CA SER A 9 -3.90 3.54 -5.77
C SER A 9 -4.46 2.73 -4.60
N LEU A 10 -3.63 2.00 -3.84
CA LEU A 10 -4.06 1.36 -2.61
C LEU A 10 -4.22 2.38 -1.49
N THR A 11 -3.25 3.29 -1.37
CA THR A 11 -3.38 4.49 -0.54
C THR A 11 -4.57 5.31 -1.03
N GLU A 12 -4.65 5.57 -2.35
CA GLU A 12 -5.89 5.79 -3.14
C GLU A 12 -7.22 5.52 -2.42
N GLY A 13 -7.37 4.23 -2.13
CA GLY A 13 -8.64 3.60 -1.90
C GLY A 13 -9.52 3.59 -3.15
N ARG A 14 -8.93 3.67 -4.35
CA ARG A 14 -9.67 3.67 -5.60
C ARG A 14 -8.87 3.03 -6.76
N PRO A 15 -9.46 2.10 -7.52
CA PRO A 15 -10.77 1.45 -7.30
C PRO A 15 -10.81 0.68 -5.95
N GLY A 16 -12.00 0.23 -5.54
CA GLY A 16 -12.16 -0.51 -4.29
C GLY A 16 -12.56 0.34 -3.08
N VAL A 17 -12.30 -0.20 -1.88
CA VAL A 17 -12.63 0.41 -0.59
C VAL A 17 -11.39 1.04 0.03
N SER A 18 -11.54 2.27 0.52
CA SER A 18 -10.46 3.05 1.11
C SER A 18 -10.28 2.72 2.59
N PHE A 19 -9.14 2.11 2.96
CA PHE A 19 -8.76 1.88 4.36
C PHE A 19 -8.57 3.22 5.11
N TYR A 20 -8.14 4.28 4.43
CA TYR A 20 -8.03 5.62 5.01
C TYR A 20 -9.36 6.11 5.59
N LYS A 21 -10.49 5.84 4.95
CA LYS A 21 -11.81 6.22 5.48
C LYS A 21 -12.13 5.48 6.78
N ILE A 22 -11.69 4.23 6.92
CA ILE A 22 -11.83 3.44 8.15
C ILE A 22 -10.96 4.06 9.25
N LEU A 23 -9.69 4.34 8.95
CA LEU A 23 -8.77 4.99 9.90
C LEU A 23 -9.28 6.35 10.38
N LYS A 24 -9.83 7.18 9.48
CA LYS A 24 -10.37 8.50 9.85
C LYS A 24 -11.53 8.42 10.84
N VAL A 25 -12.37 7.38 10.73
CA VAL A 25 -13.46 7.14 11.68
C VAL A 25 -12.92 6.65 13.02
N LYS A 26 -11.92 5.75 12.99
CA LYS A 26 -11.31 5.17 14.20
C LYS A 26 -10.48 6.19 14.99
N TYR A 27 -9.85 7.13 14.30
CA TYR A 27 -8.93 8.12 14.86
C TYR A 27 -9.40 9.56 14.54
N PRO A 28 -10.55 10.00 15.08
CA PRO A 28 -11.15 11.29 14.72
C PRO A 28 -10.33 12.51 15.15
N ASN A 29 -9.43 12.34 16.13
CA ASN A 29 -8.56 13.40 16.66
C ASN A 29 -7.18 13.46 15.97
N GLU A 30 -6.88 12.50 15.10
CA GLU A 30 -5.61 12.45 14.38
C GLU A 30 -5.71 13.20 13.05
N ILE A 31 -4.63 13.89 12.67
CA ILE A 31 -4.56 14.63 11.42
C ILE A 31 -3.90 13.72 10.37
N PHE A 32 -4.66 13.27 9.39
CA PHE A 32 -4.13 12.48 8.28
C PHE A 32 -3.86 13.35 7.05
N ILE A 33 -2.61 13.36 6.57
CA ILE A 33 -2.23 13.92 5.27
C ILE A 33 -2.13 12.79 4.27
N TYR A 34 -2.94 12.89 3.23
CA TYR A 34 -3.18 11.85 2.26
C TYR A 34 -2.43 12.13 0.94
N LEU A 35 -1.53 11.23 0.53
CA LEU A 35 -0.60 11.43 -0.58
C LEU A 35 -0.51 10.22 -1.53
N GLY A 36 -1.62 9.47 -1.65
CA GLY A 36 -1.76 8.36 -2.60
C GLY A 36 -2.07 8.84 -4.01
N LYS A 37 -1.39 8.29 -5.02
CA LYS A 37 -1.63 8.62 -6.43
C LYS A 37 -1.70 7.35 -7.31
N PRO A 38 -2.77 7.18 -8.11
CA PRO A 38 -2.98 5.93 -8.85
C PRO A 38 -1.87 5.53 -9.81
N GLY A 39 -1.59 4.23 -9.82
CA GLY A 39 -0.66 3.59 -10.75
C GLY A 39 0.81 3.87 -10.48
N GLU A 40 1.15 4.67 -9.46
CA GLU A 40 2.55 4.99 -9.18
C GLU A 40 3.35 3.74 -8.79
N THR A 41 4.50 3.62 -9.45
CA THR A 41 5.64 2.76 -9.11
C THR A 41 6.57 3.51 -8.16
N VAL A 42 7.56 2.82 -7.58
CA VAL A 42 8.62 3.45 -6.78
C VAL A 42 9.32 4.58 -7.55
N LYS A 43 9.68 4.35 -8.82
CA LYS A 43 10.34 5.34 -9.67
C LYS A 43 9.48 6.58 -9.90
N SER A 44 8.20 6.39 -10.23
CA SER A 44 7.29 7.51 -10.47
C SER A 44 6.98 8.30 -9.19
N LEU A 45 6.86 7.62 -8.03
CA LEU A 45 6.68 8.25 -6.73
C LEU A 45 7.88 9.15 -6.41
N TYR A 46 9.10 8.65 -6.57
CA TYR A 46 10.31 9.46 -6.36
C TYR A 46 10.31 10.73 -7.24
N ASN A 47 9.97 10.60 -8.52
CA ASN A 47 9.91 11.74 -9.44
C ASN A 47 8.86 12.78 -9.03
N ARG A 48 7.77 12.35 -8.39
CA ARG A 48 6.77 13.26 -7.82
C ARG A 48 7.30 13.93 -6.54
N LEU A 49 7.80 13.15 -5.59
CA LEU A 49 8.26 13.65 -4.29
C LEU A 49 9.43 14.64 -4.45
N SER A 50 10.39 14.35 -5.33
CA SER A 50 11.51 15.26 -5.65
C SER A 50 11.10 16.62 -6.23
N LYS A 51 9.86 16.76 -6.69
CA LYS A 51 9.29 18.01 -7.22
C LYS A 51 8.23 18.62 -6.30
N THR A 52 7.97 18.00 -5.16
CA THR A 52 6.91 18.39 -4.24
C THR A 52 7.55 18.83 -2.93
N THR A 53 7.04 19.91 -2.33
CA THR A 53 7.37 20.21 -0.93
C THR A 53 6.37 19.47 -0.07
N LEU A 54 6.83 18.55 0.79
CA LEU A 54 5.96 17.98 1.81
C LEU A 54 5.66 19.02 2.88
N ASP A 55 4.50 18.85 3.49
CA ASP A 55 4.21 19.50 4.76
C ASP A 55 5.28 19.10 5.80
N THR A 56 5.65 20.03 6.68
CA THR A 56 6.69 19.78 7.68
C THR A 56 6.10 19.12 8.93
N ASP A 57 6.95 18.45 9.72
CA ASP A 57 6.64 18.00 11.09
C ASP A 57 5.62 16.87 11.22
N PHE A 58 5.73 15.81 10.39
CA PHE A 58 4.98 14.57 10.64
C PHE A 58 5.45 13.87 11.92
N ASP A 59 4.49 13.35 12.69
CA ASP A 59 4.82 12.44 13.79
C ASP A 59 5.07 11.02 13.27
N LEU A 60 4.36 10.66 12.21
CA LEU A 60 4.38 9.33 11.62
C LEU A 60 4.13 9.40 10.12
N ILE A 61 4.96 8.74 9.32
CA ILE A 61 4.70 8.51 7.89
C ILE A 61 4.61 7.02 7.63
N PHE A 62 3.59 6.61 6.89
CA PHE A 62 3.53 5.32 6.22
C PHE A 62 3.90 5.49 4.74
N LEU A 63 4.87 4.70 4.27
CA LEU A 63 5.23 4.58 2.86
C LEU A 63 4.76 3.22 2.34
N TRP A 64 3.69 3.20 1.55
CA TRP A 64 3.17 1.97 0.93
C TRP A 64 3.24 2.07 -0.58
N ILE A 65 4.30 1.49 -1.16
CA ILE A 65 4.59 1.58 -2.59
C ILE A 65 5.33 0.32 -3.06
N GLY A 66 5.15 -0.02 -4.33
CA GLY A 66 5.89 -1.09 -5.00
C GLY A 66 5.02 -2.17 -5.65
N VAL A 67 3.71 -2.19 -5.37
CA VAL A 67 2.80 -3.18 -6.01
C VAL A 67 2.75 -2.97 -7.53
N ASN A 68 2.78 -1.71 -8.00
CA ASN A 68 2.75 -1.39 -9.42
C ASN A 68 4.04 -1.75 -10.15
N ASP A 69 5.18 -1.87 -9.47
CA ASP A 69 6.43 -2.37 -10.07
C ASP A 69 6.32 -3.83 -10.51
N VAL A 70 5.33 -4.58 -9.99
CA VAL A 70 4.95 -5.93 -10.43
C VAL A 70 3.69 -5.87 -11.31
N TYR A 71 2.61 -5.25 -10.81
CA TYR A 71 1.31 -5.28 -11.47
C TYR A 71 1.31 -4.65 -12.86
N SER A 72 2.08 -3.59 -13.08
CA SER A 72 2.12 -2.92 -14.39
C SER A 72 2.63 -3.83 -15.51
N LYS A 73 3.42 -4.87 -15.19
CA LYS A 73 3.91 -5.86 -16.15
C LYS A 73 2.80 -6.74 -16.72
N LEU A 74 1.70 -6.87 -15.98
CA LEU A 74 0.51 -7.61 -16.39
C LEU A 74 -0.47 -6.75 -17.20
N LEU A 75 -0.30 -5.43 -17.16
CA LEU A 75 -1.19 -4.50 -17.86
C LEU A 75 -0.88 -4.45 -19.35
N LYS A 76 -1.92 -4.36 -20.17
CA LYS A 76 -1.77 -4.22 -21.63
C LYS A 76 -1.10 -2.90 -22.05
N VAL A 77 -1.16 -1.89 -21.19
CA VAL A 77 -0.62 -0.55 -21.42
C VAL A 77 0.09 -0.11 -20.15
N GLN A 78 1.36 0.24 -20.28
CA GLN A 78 2.18 0.75 -19.19
C GLN A 78 2.15 2.28 -19.21
N ALA A 79 1.49 2.87 -18.20
CA ALA A 79 1.32 4.33 -18.11
C ALA A 79 2.39 5.03 -17.26
N GLN A 80 3.10 4.30 -16.39
CA GLN A 80 4.09 4.86 -15.46
C GLN A 80 5.49 4.27 -15.71
N PRO A 81 6.56 5.06 -15.50
CA PRO A 81 7.92 4.54 -15.58
C PRO A 81 8.14 3.49 -14.49
N VAL A 82 8.64 2.32 -14.86
CA VAL A 82 9.03 1.25 -13.93
C VAL A 82 10.54 1.19 -13.86
N SER A 83 11.08 0.70 -12.75
CA SER A 83 12.50 0.39 -12.63
C SER A 83 12.90 -0.71 -13.62
N ASN A 84 14.01 -0.55 -14.31
CA ASN A 84 14.51 -1.48 -15.31
C ASN A 84 15.00 -2.79 -14.68
N ASN A 85 15.46 -2.73 -13.43
CA ASN A 85 15.99 -3.87 -12.68
C ASN A 85 15.84 -3.67 -11.17
N ARG A 86 16.24 -4.68 -10.41
CA ARG A 86 16.16 -4.71 -8.95
C ARG A 86 17.06 -3.67 -8.29
N GLU A 87 18.25 -3.42 -8.84
CA GLU A 87 19.19 -2.43 -8.32
C GLU A 87 18.63 -1.01 -8.44
N GLU A 88 18.00 -0.67 -9.57
CA GLU A 88 17.33 0.62 -9.76
C GLU A 88 16.11 0.76 -8.81
N PHE A 89 15.35 -0.32 -8.59
CA PHE A 89 14.28 -0.32 -7.58
C PHE A 89 14.83 0.02 -6.19
N LYS A 90 15.91 -0.65 -5.76
CA LYS A 90 16.57 -0.39 -4.46
C LYS A 90 17.04 1.06 -4.34
N ASP A 91 17.66 1.61 -5.40
CA ASP A 91 18.15 2.98 -5.41
C ASP A 91 17.01 3.98 -5.21
N TYR A 92 15.93 3.90 -6.01
CA TYR A 92 14.79 4.79 -5.82
C TYR A 92 14.12 4.62 -4.46
N TYR A 93 13.96 3.38 -3.98
CA TYR A 93 13.32 3.14 -2.69
C TYR A 93 14.13 3.75 -1.54
N LYS A 94 15.46 3.59 -1.54
CA LYS A 94 16.36 4.23 -0.57
C LYS A 94 16.23 5.75 -0.63
N ARG A 95 16.28 6.34 -1.83
CA ARG A 95 16.13 7.80 -1.99
C ARG A 95 14.80 8.33 -1.46
N ILE A 96 13.71 7.58 -1.65
CA ILE A 96 12.41 7.94 -1.07
C ILE A 96 12.49 7.91 0.46
N ILE A 97 13.04 6.84 1.06
CA ILE A 97 13.24 6.74 2.51
C ILE A 97 14.03 7.94 3.03
N GLU A 98 15.22 8.21 2.48
CA GLU A 98 16.05 9.35 2.90
C GLU A 98 15.28 10.66 2.84
N TRP A 99 14.50 10.83 1.79
CA TRP A 99 13.74 12.04 1.59
C TRP A 99 12.61 12.20 2.61
N ILE A 100 11.77 11.17 2.83
CA ILE A 100 10.63 11.26 3.76
C ILE A 100 11.06 11.31 5.23
N LYS A 101 12.22 10.73 5.57
CA LYS A 101 12.77 10.79 6.93
C LYS A 101 13.06 12.21 7.38
N ALA A 102 13.42 13.11 6.46
CA ALA A 102 13.63 14.52 6.79
C ALA A 102 12.36 15.25 7.25
N TYR A 103 11.16 14.68 6.99
CA TYR A 103 9.87 15.31 7.28
C TYR A 103 9.10 14.62 8.42
N SER A 104 9.62 13.54 9.00
CA SER A 104 8.89 12.75 10.00
C SER A 104 9.75 12.26 11.15
N LYS A 105 9.17 12.24 12.36
CA LYS A 105 9.80 11.66 13.55
C LYS A 105 9.93 10.13 13.46
N LYS A 106 8.94 9.48 12.85
CA LYS A 106 8.91 8.02 12.63
C LYS A 106 8.43 7.71 11.23
N VAL A 107 9.06 6.72 10.61
CA VAL A 107 8.65 6.25 9.27
C VAL A 107 8.46 4.75 9.32
N ILE A 108 7.34 4.31 8.77
CA ILE A 108 6.95 2.91 8.63
C ILE A 108 6.87 2.63 7.13
N VAL A 109 7.72 1.74 6.65
CA VAL A 109 7.60 1.24 5.29
C VAL A 109 6.67 0.04 5.28
N VAL A 110 5.76 -0.01 4.32
CA VAL A 110 4.74 -1.05 4.21
C VAL A 110 5.06 -1.87 2.97
N THR A 111 5.19 -3.19 3.13
CA THR A 111 5.48 -4.07 1.98
C THR A 111 4.27 -4.13 1.04
N PRO A 112 4.45 -4.32 -0.28
CA PRO A 112 3.34 -4.60 -1.19
C PRO A 112 2.58 -5.85 -0.75
N ALA A 113 1.25 -5.79 -0.73
CA ALA A 113 0.43 -6.88 -0.19
C ALA A 113 0.43 -8.13 -1.11
N LEU A 114 -0.10 -7.97 -2.33
CA LEU A 114 -0.27 -9.05 -3.29
C LEU A 114 -0.56 -8.52 -4.70
N VAL A 115 -0.41 -9.39 -5.70
CA VAL A 115 -0.94 -9.21 -7.06
C VAL A 115 -1.58 -10.54 -7.48
N GLY A 116 -2.90 -10.58 -7.38
CA GLY A 116 -3.74 -11.78 -7.40
C GLY A 116 -3.85 -12.41 -6.00
N GLU A 117 -4.98 -13.04 -5.69
CA GLU A 117 -5.19 -13.70 -4.38
C GLU A 117 -4.59 -15.11 -4.29
N LYS A 118 -4.16 -15.65 -5.44
CA LYS A 118 -3.41 -16.90 -5.50
C LYS A 118 -1.93 -16.67 -5.15
N MET A 119 -1.55 -16.99 -3.92
CA MET A 119 -0.24 -16.63 -3.33
C MET A 119 0.98 -17.35 -3.95
N ASP A 120 0.79 -18.48 -4.62
CA ASP A 120 1.82 -19.23 -5.35
C ASP A 120 1.99 -18.79 -6.82
N SER A 121 1.28 -17.74 -7.26
CA SER A 121 1.41 -17.19 -8.61
C SER A 121 2.77 -16.53 -8.87
N PRO A 122 3.24 -16.44 -10.13
CA PRO A 122 4.48 -15.75 -10.48
C PRO A 122 4.56 -14.30 -9.98
N SER A 123 3.44 -13.56 -10.05
CA SER A 123 3.35 -12.19 -9.56
C SER A 123 3.51 -12.13 -8.04
N ASN A 124 2.90 -13.04 -7.27
CA ASN A 124 3.07 -13.07 -5.82
C ASN A 124 4.44 -13.57 -5.37
N MET A 125 5.10 -14.45 -6.14
CA MET A 125 6.51 -14.77 -5.91
C MET A 125 7.39 -13.52 -6.06
N GLU A 126 7.13 -12.69 -7.07
CA GLU A 126 7.86 -11.43 -7.22
C GLU A 126 7.54 -10.43 -6.09
N ILE A 127 6.28 -10.28 -5.69
CA ILE A 127 5.88 -9.45 -4.54
C ILE A 127 6.60 -9.90 -3.26
N LYS A 128 6.71 -11.20 -3.02
CA LYS A 128 7.43 -11.75 -1.87
C LYS A 128 8.92 -11.38 -1.90
N GLU A 129 9.55 -11.42 -3.07
CA GLU A 129 10.94 -10.99 -3.22
C GLU A 129 11.11 -9.48 -3.03
N LEU A 130 10.16 -8.66 -3.50
CA LEU A 130 10.16 -7.22 -3.23
C LEU A 130 9.94 -6.91 -1.74
N ALA A 131 9.05 -7.63 -1.07
CA ALA A 131 8.82 -7.47 0.37
C ALA A 131 10.10 -7.72 1.18
N LYS A 132 10.81 -8.83 0.90
CA LYS A 132 12.13 -9.11 1.50
C LYS A 132 13.15 -8.01 1.18
N MET A 133 13.14 -7.50 -0.04
CA MET A 133 14.07 -6.45 -0.44
C MET A 133 13.82 -5.14 0.32
N ILE A 134 12.55 -4.76 0.49
CA ILE A 134 12.14 -3.59 1.27
C ILE A 134 12.53 -3.77 2.74
N ASP A 135 12.32 -4.96 3.30
CA ASP A 135 12.72 -5.29 4.68
C ASP A 135 14.24 -5.17 4.90
N LEU A 136 15.04 -5.68 3.96
CA LEU A 136 16.50 -5.53 3.97
C LEU A 136 16.95 -4.07 3.85
N ILE A 137 16.28 -3.27 3.02
CA ILE A 137 16.57 -1.83 2.90
C ILE A 137 16.25 -1.14 4.23
N ALA A 138 15.06 -1.36 4.77
CA ALA A 138 14.62 -0.76 6.02
C ALA A 138 15.54 -1.09 7.20
N SER A 139 16.03 -2.34 7.26
CA SER A 139 16.97 -2.81 8.28
C SER A 139 18.32 -2.08 8.28
N SER A 140 18.67 -1.36 7.21
CA SER A 140 19.85 -0.49 7.19
C SER A 140 19.65 0.86 7.89
N TYR A 141 18.45 1.12 8.43
CA TYR A 141 18.09 2.34 9.13
C TYR A 141 17.62 2.05 10.55
N MET A 142 18.10 2.81 11.53
CA MET A 142 17.75 2.60 12.95
C MET A 142 16.31 3.04 13.29
N ASP A 143 15.79 4.02 12.56
CA ASP A 143 14.53 4.73 12.84
C ASP A 143 13.38 4.30 11.93
N ILE A 144 13.65 3.47 10.91
CA ILE A 144 12.65 2.89 10.03
C ILE A 144 12.16 1.57 10.61
N SER A 145 10.86 1.31 10.50
CA SER A 145 10.28 0.00 10.82
C SER A 145 9.42 -0.49 9.67
N VAL A 146 9.23 -1.80 9.59
CA VAL A 146 8.52 -2.46 8.49
C VAL A 146 7.17 -2.95 8.98
N LEU A 147 6.11 -2.63 8.24
CA LEU A 147 4.81 -3.28 8.36
C LEU A 147 4.68 -4.28 7.21
N ASP A 148 4.83 -5.57 7.52
CA ASP A 148 4.84 -6.63 6.51
C ASP A 148 3.42 -7.03 6.07
N MET A 149 2.83 -6.20 5.20
CA MET A 149 1.51 -6.43 4.63
C MET A 149 1.47 -7.69 3.75
N GLN A 150 2.57 -8.03 3.08
CA GLN A 150 2.70 -9.26 2.29
C GLN A 150 2.43 -10.49 3.15
N GLN A 151 3.08 -10.57 4.32
CA GLN A 151 2.86 -11.68 5.24
C GLN A 151 1.46 -11.68 5.84
N ILE A 152 0.92 -10.50 6.18
CA ILE A 152 -0.45 -10.37 6.72
C ILE A 152 -1.47 -10.96 5.75
N PHE A 153 -1.45 -10.55 4.48
CA PHE A 153 -2.37 -11.08 3.47
C PHE A 153 -2.11 -12.56 3.18
N SER A 154 -0.85 -12.99 3.15
CA SER A 154 -0.50 -14.42 2.98
C SER A 154 -1.18 -15.30 4.04
N LYS A 155 -1.21 -14.85 5.30
CA LYS A 155 -1.87 -15.57 6.41
C LYS A 155 -3.38 -15.64 6.23
N HIS A 156 -4.01 -14.55 5.82
CA HIS A 156 -5.47 -14.53 5.57
C HIS A 156 -5.89 -15.39 4.37
N LEU A 157 -5.02 -15.54 3.38
CA LEU A 157 -5.28 -16.31 2.15
C LEU A 157 -4.89 -17.79 2.23
N ALA A 158 -4.09 -18.20 3.23
CA ALA A 158 -3.46 -19.52 3.28
C ALA A 158 -4.40 -20.73 3.12
N ASN A 159 -5.66 -20.60 3.57
CA ASN A 159 -6.65 -21.68 3.56
C ASN A 159 -7.86 -21.40 2.64
N LEU A 160 -7.76 -20.41 1.77
CA LEU A 160 -8.85 -20.02 0.88
C LEU A 160 -8.60 -20.54 -0.54
N ALA A 161 -9.63 -21.15 -1.13
CA ALA A 161 -9.63 -21.50 -2.55
C ALA A 161 -9.86 -20.21 -3.37
N CYS A 162 -8.76 -19.57 -3.74
CA CYS A 162 -8.78 -18.29 -4.45
C CYS A 162 -8.84 -18.49 -5.96
N SER A 163 -9.59 -17.63 -6.65
CA SER A 163 -9.52 -17.55 -8.12
C SER A 163 -8.17 -16.99 -8.59
N ASP A 164 -7.86 -17.20 -9.86
CA ASP A 164 -6.73 -16.58 -10.55
C ASP A 164 -7.09 -15.22 -11.19
N TYR A 165 -8.24 -14.65 -10.80
CA TYR A 165 -8.72 -13.41 -11.40
C TYR A 165 -7.79 -12.25 -11.08
N ILE A 166 -7.28 -11.62 -12.14
CA ILE A 166 -6.56 -10.35 -12.09
C ILE A 166 -7.05 -9.49 -13.25
N SER A 167 -7.53 -8.28 -12.96
CA SER A 167 -7.87 -7.35 -14.03
C SER A 167 -6.60 -6.83 -14.70
N THR A 168 -6.41 -7.10 -15.98
CA THR A 168 -5.23 -6.67 -16.76
C THR A 168 -5.54 -5.58 -17.79
N ASN A 169 -6.83 -5.28 -17.97
CA ASN A 169 -7.30 -4.26 -18.90
C ASN A 169 -7.52 -2.93 -18.17
N VAL A 170 -6.69 -1.94 -18.49
CA VAL A 170 -6.76 -0.58 -17.92
C VAL A 170 -8.16 0.03 -18.06
N MET A 171 -8.86 -0.20 -19.17
CA MET A 171 -10.22 0.31 -19.36
C MET A 171 -11.22 -0.31 -18.39
N THR A 172 -11.05 -1.60 -18.04
CA THR A 172 -11.89 -2.27 -17.02
C THR A 172 -11.63 -1.67 -15.65
N ILE A 173 -10.35 -1.49 -15.27
CA ILE A 173 -9.96 -0.89 -13.99
C ILE A 173 -10.54 0.53 -13.87
N MET A 174 -10.44 1.34 -14.93
CA MET A 174 -11.02 2.69 -14.96
C MET A 174 -12.55 2.67 -14.84
N LYS A 175 -13.22 1.74 -15.52
CA LYS A 175 -14.69 1.57 -15.38
C LYS A 175 -15.07 1.21 -13.95
N ASP A 176 -14.37 0.26 -13.34
CA ASP A 176 -14.61 -0.12 -11.94
C ASP A 176 -14.43 1.09 -11.02
N ALA A 177 -13.35 1.84 -11.19
CA ALA A 177 -13.10 3.06 -10.41
C ALA A 177 -14.18 4.12 -10.59
N LEU A 178 -14.72 4.31 -11.80
CA LEU A 178 -15.72 5.34 -12.11
C LEU A 178 -17.15 4.95 -11.71
N PHE A 179 -17.52 3.68 -11.86
CA PHE A 179 -18.92 3.24 -11.76
C PHE A 179 -19.22 2.36 -10.54
N VAL A 180 -18.22 1.70 -9.94
CA VAL A 180 -18.40 0.77 -8.80
C VAL A 180 -17.90 1.44 -7.51
N LYS A 181 -18.66 2.42 -7.00
CA LYS A 181 -18.25 3.25 -5.84
C LYS A 181 -18.84 2.84 -4.50
N LYS A 182 -19.99 2.15 -4.50
CA LYS A 182 -20.70 1.78 -3.26
C LYS A 182 -20.12 0.47 -2.72
N ILE A 183 -19.77 0.43 -1.43
CA ILE A 183 -19.18 -0.76 -0.77
C ILE A 183 -19.95 -2.05 -1.09
N PRO A 184 -21.29 -2.13 -0.95
CA PRO A 184 -22.02 -3.37 -1.27
C PRO A 184 -21.88 -3.82 -2.73
N ARG A 185 -21.70 -2.88 -3.68
CA ARG A 185 -21.49 -3.19 -5.10
C ARG A 185 -20.05 -3.65 -5.36
N ILE A 186 -19.07 -3.04 -4.67
CA ILE A 186 -17.66 -3.45 -4.72
C ILE A 186 -17.54 -4.89 -4.24
N ASP A 187 -18.10 -5.20 -3.08
CA ASP A 187 -18.03 -6.54 -2.48
C ASP A 187 -18.79 -7.59 -3.30
N LYS A 188 -19.94 -7.20 -3.87
CA LYS A 188 -20.67 -8.07 -4.81
C LYS A 188 -19.82 -8.40 -6.04
N LEU A 189 -19.20 -7.40 -6.67
CA LEU A 189 -18.38 -7.60 -7.86
C LEU A 189 -17.10 -8.40 -7.55
N SER A 190 -16.46 -8.14 -6.41
CA SER A 190 -15.34 -8.92 -5.86
C SER A 190 -15.73 -10.41 -5.74
N LYS A 191 -16.89 -10.70 -5.13
CA LYS A 191 -17.41 -12.07 -5.01
C LYS A 191 -17.73 -12.71 -6.35
N GLU A 192 -18.32 -11.97 -7.29
CA GLU A 192 -18.60 -12.46 -8.67
C GLU A 192 -17.31 -12.80 -9.43
N ARG A 193 -16.19 -12.16 -9.09
CA ARG A 193 -14.85 -12.45 -9.61
C ARG A 193 -14.15 -13.59 -8.87
N GLY A 194 -14.76 -14.17 -7.84
CA GLY A 194 -14.16 -15.22 -7.02
C GLY A 194 -13.01 -14.72 -6.14
N LEU A 195 -13.10 -13.48 -5.67
CA LEU A 195 -12.12 -12.83 -4.79
C LEU A 195 -12.68 -12.65 -3.37
N TYR A 196 -11.79 -12.66 -2.39
CA TYR A 196 -12.10 -12.59 -0.95
C TYR A 196 -11.75 -11.24 -0.32
N PHE A 197 -10.64 -10.63 -0.72
CA PHE A 197 -10.09 -9.41 -0.10
C PHE A 197 -9.87 -8.27 -1.10
N THR A 198 -9.92 -8.56 -2.39
CA THR A 198 -9.71 -7.59 -3.47
C THR A 198 -10.91 -7.50 -4.40
N LEU A 199 -11.05 -6.36 -5.06
CA LEU A 199 -12.02 -6.12 -6.11
C LEU A 199 -11.58 -6.70 -7.46
N ASP A 200 -10.29 -6.63 -7.76
CA ASP A 200 -9.75 -6.92 -9.10
C ASP A 200 -8.43 -7.70 -9.09
N GLY A 201 -8.09 -8.32 -7.95
CA GLY A 201 -6.82 -8.99 -7.72
C GLY A 201 -5.74 -8.07 -7.14
N VAL A 202 -5.96 -6.75 -7.03
CA VAL A 202 -4.99 -5.80 -6.46
C VAL A 202 -5.65 -4.87 -5.44
N HIS A 203 -6.71 -4.18 -5.87
CA HIS A 203 -7.36 -3.15 -5.06
C HIS A 203 -8.33 -3.75 -4.05
N MET A 204 -8.43 -3.17 -2.85
CA MET A 204 -9.15 -3.80 -1.73
C MET A 204 -10.66 -3.77 -1.91
N ASN A 205 -11.33 -4.85 -1.51
CA ASN A 205 -12.75 -4.82 -1.16
C ASN A 205 -12.91 -4.37 0.31
N SER A 206 -14.12 -4.43 0.89
CA SER A 206 -14.31 -4.01 2.29
C SER A 206 -13.46 -4.79 3.28
N LYS A 207 -13.39 -6.12 3.14
CA LYS A 207 -12.61 -7.00 4.03
C LYS A 207 -11.11 -6.75 3.91
N GLY A 208 -10.59 -6.58 2.69
CA GLY A 208 -9.19 -6.24 2.50
C GLY A 208 -8.84 -4.87 3.09
N ALA A 209 -9.73 -3.88 2.96
CA ALA A 209 -9.52 -2.55 3.52
C ALA A 209 -9.53 -2.55 5.06
N GLU A 210 -10.38 -3.37 5.68
CA GLU A 210 -10.39 -3.61 7.14
C GLU A 210 -9.05 -4.20 7.61
N ILE A 211 -8.55 -5.25 6.94
CA ILE A 211 -7.24 -5.86 7.27
C ILE A 211 -6.11 -4.81 7.25
N VAL A 212 -6.09 -3.98 6.21
CA VAL A 212 -5.09 -2.90 6.10
C VAL A 212 -5.27 -1.87 7.21
N ALA A 213 -6.51 -1.45 7.49
CA ALA A 213 -6.80 -0.48 8.54
C ALA A 213 -6.40 -1.01 9.93
N ASP A 214 -6.64 -2.29 10.23
CA ASP A 214 -6.25 -2.91 11.49
C ASP A 214 -4.73 -3.02 11.65
N ALA A 215 -4.03 -3.36 10.57
CA ALA A 215 -2.57 -3.40 10.55
C ALA A 215 -1.95 -2.02 10.81
N TYR A 216 -2.48 -0.97 10.18
CA TYR A 216 -2.05 0.42 10.42
C TYR A 216 -2.41 0.88 11.83
N SER A 217 -3.63 0.55 12.29
CA SER A 217 -4.10 0.87 13.64
C SER A 217 -3.17 0.33 14.72
N SER A 218 -2.74 -0.93 14.58
CA SER A 218 -1.83 -1.57 15.54
C SER A 218 -0.52 -0.78 15.71
N VAL A 219 -0.02 -0.18 14.63
CA VAL A 219 1.18 0.67 14.66
C VAL A 219 0.89 2.04 15.29
N ILE A 220 -0.24 2.66 14.93
CA ILE A 220 -0.67 3.94 15.48
C ILE A 220 -0.86 3.83 17.00
N ASP A 221 -1.58 2.81 17.47
CA ASP A 221 -1.89 2.58 18.88
C ASP A 221 -0.63 2.35 19.72
N LEU A 222 0.36 1.63 19.15
CA LEU A 222 1.65 1.41 19.80
C LEU A 222 2.41 2.73 20.01
N ILE A 223 2.40 3.62 19.01
CA ILE A 223 3.09 4.91 19.09
C ILE A 223 2.40 5.83 20.11
N VAL A 224 1.07 5.89 20.10
CA VAL A 224 0.29 6.67 21.09
C VAL A 224 0.56 6.18 22.52
N SER A 225 0.61 4.86 22.72
CA SER A 225 0.88 4.25 24.02
C SER A 225 2.28 4.63 24.53
N ASN A 226 3.30 4.55 23.67
CA ASN A 226 4.67 4.90 24.03
C ASN A 226 4.84 6.39 24.36
N GLN A 227 4.10 7.28 23.68
CA GLN A 227 4.11 8.71 23.99
C GLN A 227 3.49 9.00 25.37
N THR A 228 2.45 8.25 25.75
CA THR A 228 1.78 8.43 27.05
C THR A 228 2.69 8.03 28.22
N ILE A 229 3.46 6.95 28.06
CA ILE A 229 4.40 6.47 29.08
C ILE A 229 5.58 7.44 29.25
N ALA A 230 6.09 8.04 28.18
CA ALA A 230 7.23 8.95 28.23
C ALA A 230 6.95 10.30 28.92
N VAL A 231 5.68 10.61 29.21
CA VAL A 231 5.24 11.86 29.85
C VAL A 231 4.91 11.67 31.35
N GLN A 232 4.94 10.42 31.84
CA GLN A 232 4.81 10.08 33.27
C GLN A 232 6.18 9.92 33.92
#